data_AF-A0A7S2WGS9-F1
#
_entry.id   AF-A0A7S2WGS9-F1
#
_cell.length_a   1.000
_cell.length_b   1.000
_cell.length_c   1.000
_cell.angle_alpha   90.00
_cell.angle_beta   90.00
_cell.angle_gamma   90.00
#
_symmetry.space_group_name_H-M   'P 1'
#
loop_
_entity.id
_entity.type
_entity.pdbx_description
1 polymer ?
#
loop_
_entity_poly.entity_id
_entity_poly.type
_entity_poly.pdbx_seq_one_letter_code
_entity_poly.pdbx_strand_id
1 'polypeptide(L)'
;KTKINDVDEITGPGSPVNSVSYFDALNRYSVGPPYLATARDMHSISVKWSEFVPGVHKQYPYLLAEMFAFCLAAAHLELPHQVVDSLMVSNPIAGGGEGWQLIHKIDKKDICSVAQSPDHEKYAVPSVIHFCQRYNVGPWFFAKRRIPKDIFSCDSPLLREPELDIAVKYDYKITPEGAKVQSQSSVVSASSFAICVLIQAVNDAAHYYKQTKCDGGGNQDKTIVFVKTDLFDDEWNKNVRK
;
A
#
# COMPACT_ATOMS: atom_id res chain seq x y z
N LYS A 1 -13.46 15.00 -10.92
CA LYS A 1 -14.35 15.66 -9.93
C LYS A 1 -13.62 15.68 -8.60
N THR A 2 -13.26 16.85 -8.10
CA THR A 2 -12.73 17.02 -6.74
C THR A 2 -13.81 16.58 -5.75
N LYS A 3 -13.41 15.94 -4.64
CA LYS A 3 -14.35 15.51 -3.59
C LYS A 3 -14.77 16.66 -2.66
N ILE A 4 -14.12 17.81 -2.81
CA ILE A 4 -14.40 19.07 -2.13
C ILE A 4 -15.18 19.95 -3.12
N ASN A 5 -16.32 20.46 -2.67
CA ASN A 5 -17.29 21.17 -3.50
C ASN A 5 -17.05 22.68 -3.49
N ASP A 6 -16.54 23.23 -2.39
CA ASP A 6 -16.24 24.66 -2.24
C ASP A 6 -14.92 24.85 -1.51
N VAL A 7 -13.87 25.19 -2.25
CA VAL A 7 -12.51 25.39 -1.71
C VAL A 7 -12.38 26.74 -1.01
N ASP A 8 -13.20 27.73 -1.38
CA ASP A 8 -13.16 29.08 -0.79
C ASP A 8 -13.77 29.10 0.61
N GLU A 9 -14.80 28.29 0.87
CA GLU A 9 -15.35 28.10 2.22
C GLU A 9 -14.28 27.59 3.21
N ILE A 10 -13.30 26.83 2.70
CA ILE A 10 -12.25 26.21 3.50
C ILE A 10 -11.02 27.12 3.62
N THR A 11 -10.59 27.70 2.51
CA THR A 11 -9.28 28.37 2.40
C THR A 11 -9.38 29.89 2.36
N GLY A 12 -10.59 30.44 2.29
CA GLY A 12 -10.88 31.85 2.16
C GLY A 12 -10.90 32.33 0.70
N PRO A 13 -11.72 33.34 0.37
CA PRO A 13 -11.75 33.93 -0.98
C PRO A 13 -10.36 34.44 -1.40
N GLY A 14 -9.97 34.15 -2.64
CA GLY A 14 -8.68 34.60 -3.20
C GLY A 14 -7.46 33.78 -2.74
N SER A 15 -7.68 32.65 -2.08
CA SER A 15 -6.64 31.69 -1.73
C SER A 15 -5.82 31.26 -2.97
N PRO A 16 -4.47 31.12 -2.86
CA PRO A 16 -3.62 30.66 -3.96
C PRO A 16 -4.02 29.30 -4.53
N VAL A 17 -4.75 28.48 -3.77
CA VAL A 17 -5.28 27.20 -4.23
C VAL A 17 -6.09 27.33 -5.52
N ASN A 18 -6.84 28.42 -5.70
CA ASN A 18 -7.67 28.65 -6.89
C ASN A 18 -6.86 28.92 -8.16
N SER A 19 -5.57 29.25 -8.02
CA SER A 19 -4.65 29.48 -9.13
C SER A 19 -3.82 28.24 -9.49
N VAL A 20 -3.93 27.15 -8.72
CA VAL A 20 -3.18 25.91 -8.99
C VAL A 20 -3.74 25.21 -10.22
N SER A 21 -2.88 24.98 -11.21
CA SER A 21 -3.25 24.24 -12.42
C SER A 21 -3.63 22.79 -12.08
N TYR A 22 -4.48 22.15 -12.88
CA TYR A 22 -4.80 20.73 -12.69
C TYR A 22 -3.54 19.85 -12.71
N PHE A 23 -2.57 20.19 -13.54
CA PHE A 23 -1.30 19.48 -13.62
C PHE A 23 -0.50 19.60 -12.32
N ASP A 24 -0.36 20.80 -11.75
CA ASP A 24 0.37 20.99 -10.49
C ASP A 24 -0.38 20.39 -9.30
N ALA A 25 -1.72 20.48 -9.30
CA ALA A 25 -2.54 19.86 -8.27
C ALA A 25 -2.24 18.36 -8.18
N LEU A 26 -2.19 17.65 -9.32
CA LEU A 26 -1.87 16.23 -9.35
C LEU A 26 -0.41 15.92 -9.02
N ASN A 27 0.54 16.67 -9.58
CA ASN A 27 1.95 16.28 -9.55
C ASN A 27 2.77 16.93 -8.43
N ARG A 28 2.20 17.88 -7.68
CA ARG A 28 2.93 18.65 -6.64
C ARG A 28 2.19 18.77 -5.31
N TYR A 29 0.86 18.62 -5.31
CA TYR A 29 0.06 18.83 -4.10
C TYR A 29 -0.77 17.63 -3.69
N SER A 30 -1.15 16.75 -4.63
CA SER A 30 -1.94 15.53 -4.36
C SER A 30 -1.08 14.40 -3.77
N VAL A 31 -0.50 14.65 -2.59
CA VAL A 31 0.40 13.72 -1.89
C VAL A 31 -0.03 13.54 -0.43
N GLY A 32 0.48 12.49 0.21
CA GLY A 32 0.42 12.36 1.67
C GLY A 32 1.49 13.20 2.38
N PRO A 33 1.61 13.10 3.71
CA PRO A 33 2.67 13.77 4.46
C PRO A 33 4.06 13.46 3.88
N PRO A 34 4.94 14.46 3.74
CA PRO A 34 6.21 14.31 3.06
C PRO A 34 7.19 13.50 3.90
N TYR A 35 8.05 12.72 3.24
CA TYR A 35 9.17 12.05 3.90
C TYR A 35 10.26 13.02 4.36
N LEU A 36 10.43 14.14 3.65
CA LEU A 36 11.41 15.18 3.94
C LEU A 36 10.76 16.55 3.75
N ALA A 37 10.87 17.40 4.76
CA ALA A 37 10.44 18.79 4.71
C ALA A 37 11.34 19.63 5.62
N THR A 38 11.47 20.93 5.34
CA THR A 38 12.11 21.82 6.31
C THR A 38 11.17 22.00 7.50
N ALA A 39 11.73 22.15 8.71
CA ALA A 39 10.92 22.33 9.90
C ALA A 39 10.01 23.56 9.82
N ARG A 40 10.49 24.63 9.16
CA ARG A 40 9.72 25.86 8.94
C ARG A 40 8.52 25.62 8.04
N ASP A 41 8.72 24.98 6.89
CA ASP A 41 7.65 24.74 5.92
C ASP A 41 6.61 23.78 6.50
N MET A 42 7.07 22.71 7.15
CA MET A 42 6.17 21.74 7.78
C MET A 42 5.38 22.36 8.94
N HIS A 43 5.97 23.27 9.71
CA HIS A 43 5.25 24.03 10.74
C HIS A 43 4.14 24.88 10.12
N SER A 44 4.46 25.66 9.08
CA SER A 44 3.46 26.48 8.37
C SER A 44 2.32 25.63 7.81
N ILE A 45 2.64 24.50 7.17
CA ILE A 45 1.64 23.55 6.67
C ILE A 45 0.80 23.00 7.82
N SER A 46 1.40 22.61 8.94
CA SER A 46 0.67 22.02 10.08
C SER A 46 -0.36 22.97 10.68
N VAL A 47 -0.02 24.27 10.76
CA VAL A 47 -0.94 25.32 11.22
C VAL A 47 -2.14 25.42 10.27
N LYS A 48 -1.90 25.60 8.97
CA LYS A 48 -2.97 25.70 7.97
C LYS A 48 -3.78 24.43 7.80
N TRP A 49 -3.11 23.28 7.91
CA TRP A 49 -3.74 21.98 7.87
C TRP A 49 -4.75 21.85 9.02
N SER A 50 -4.36 22.19 10.24
CA SER A 50 -5.25 22.16 11.40
C SER A 50 -6.45 23.12 11.28
N GLU A 51 -6.26 24.28 10.65
CA GLU A 51 -7.34 25.21 10.32
C GLU A 51 -8.31 24.65 9.26
N PHE A 52 -7.80 23.97 8.23
CA PHE A 52 -8.59 23.51 7.09
C PHE A 52 -9.32 22.18 7.32
N VAL A 53 -8.79 21.29 8.16
CA VAL A 53 -9.38 19.96 8.42
C VAL A 53 -10.87 20.01 8.77
N PRO A 54 -11.35 20.87 9.68
CA PRO A 54 -12.79 20.94 9.99
C PRO A 54 -13.64 21.31 8.77
N GLY A 55 -13.19 22.26 7.93
CA GLY A 55 -13.89 22.67 6.71
C GLY A 55 -13.94 21.55 5.68
N VAL A 56 -12.81 20.89 5.45
CA VAL A 56 -12.76 19.71 4.58
C VAL A 56 -13.67 18.60 5.08
N HIS A 57 -13.66 18.30 6.39
CA HIS A 57 -14.47 17.25 6.97
C HIS A 57 -15.98 17.56 6.86
N LYS A 58 -16.41 18.83 6.94
CA LYS A 58 -17.80 19.23 6.70
C LYS A 58 -18.27 18.84 5.29
N GLN A 59 -17.42 19.02 4.28
CA GLN A 59 -17.75 18.70 2.89
C GLN A 59 -17.46 17.22 2.52
N TYR A 60 -16.50 16.60 3.21
CA TYR A 60 -16.06 15.22 3.00
C TYR A 60 -15.86 14.48 4.34
N PRO A 61 -16.94 14.00 4.97
CA PRO A 61 -16.91 13.40 6.31
C PRO A 61 -16.46 11.92 6.28
N TYR A 62 -15.39 11.62 5.55
CA TYR A 62 -14.87 10.26 5.37
C TYR A 62 -13.40 10.17 5.74
N LEU A 63 -12.94 8.92 5.87
CA LEU A 63 -11.52 8.60 5.94
C LEU A 63 -10.79 9.31 4.78
N LEU A 64 -9.66 9.95 5.09
CA LEU A 64 -8.84 10.80 4.21
C LEU A 64 -9.20 12.29 4.11
N ALA A 65 -10.21 12.80 4.85
CA ALA A 65 -10.47 14.23 4.94
C ALA A 65 -9.20 15.04 5.32
N GLU A 66 -8.42 14.51 6.26
CA GLU A 66 -7.15 15.09 6.67
C GLU A 66 -6.14 15.19 5.51
N MET A 67 -6.08 14.20 4.61
CA MET A 67 -5.14 14.23 3.49
C MET A 67 -5.52 15.32 2.50
N PHE A 68 -6.81 15.49 2.20
CA PHE A 68 -7.25 16.59 1.35
C PHE A 68 -6.95 17.96 1.98
N ALA A 69 -7.13 18.10 3.29
CA ALA A 69 -6.79 19.32 4.01
C ALA A 69 -5.27 19.61 3.98
N PHE A 70 -4.43 18.56 4.07
CA PHE A 70 -2.98 18.69 3.91
C PHE A 70 -2.63 19.21 2.50
N CYS A 71 -3.20 18.63 1.44
CA CYS A 71 -2.99 19.08 0.06
C CYS A 71 -3.39 20.55 -0.13
N LEU A 72 -4.54 20.95 0.43
CA LEU A 72 -5.02 22.33 0.39
C LEU A 72 -4.10 23.29 1.17
N ALA A 73 -3.61 22.88 2.34
CA ALA A 73 -2.70 23.69 3.15
C ALA A 73 -1.37 23.94 2.41
N ALA A 74 -0.78 22.89 1.81
CA ALA A 74 0.43 23.02 1.02
C ALA A 74 0.22 23.91 -0.23
N ALA A 75 -0.92 23.75 -0.93
CA ALA A 75 -1.27 24.57 -2.08
C ALA A 75 -1.53 26.04 -1.70
N HIS A 76 -2.21 26.29 -0.58
CA HIS A 76 -2.48 27.64 -0.08
C HIS A 76 -1.21 28.38 0.31
N LEU A 77 -0.22 27.67 0.82
CA LEU A 77 1.10 28.21 1.17
C LEU A 77 2.08 28.25 0.00
N GLU A 78 1.66 27.78 -1.19
CA GLU A 78 2.51 27.69 -2.39
C GLU A 78 3.80 26.89 -2.13
N LEU A 79 3.68 25.80 -1.38
CA LEU A 79 4.76 24.88 -1.04
C LEU A 79 4.64 23.58 -1.86
N PRO A 80 5.07 23.56 -3.13
CA PRO A 80 4.96 22.38 -3.98
C PRO A 80 5.92 21.27 -3.54
N HIS A 81 5.45 20.03 -3.62
CA HIS A 81 6.29 18.86 -3.36
C HIS A 81 7.03 18.41 -4.62
N GLN A 82 8.18 17.78 -4.41
CA GLN A 82 8.83 16.94 -5.41
C GLN A 82 8.42 15.50 -5.15
N VAL A 83 7.71 14.90 -6.11
CA VAL A 83 7.18 13.54 -5.98
C VAL A 83 8.13 12.55 -6.64
N VAL A 84 8.40 11.44 -5.95
CA VAL A 84 9.21 10.34 -6.48
C VAL A 84 8.34 9.09 -6.58
N ASP A 85 7.66 8.95 -7.71
CA ASP A 85 6.71 7.85 -7.95
C ASP A 85 7.36 6.47 -8.01
N SER A 86 8.67 6.39 -8.29
CA SER A 86 9.37 5.11 -8.46
C SER A 86 9.68 4.38 -7.16
N LEU A 87 9.64 5.07 -6.01
CA LEU A 87 10.05 4.49 -4.73
C LEU A 87 8.99 3.59 -4.11
N MET A 88 7.71 3.87 -4.37
CA MET A 88 6.60 3.24 -3.65
C MET A 88 5.63 2.51 -4.58
N VAL A 89 5.15 1.36 -4.11
CA VAL A 89 4.01 0.66 -4.69
C VAL A 89 2.95 0.33 -3.63
N SER A 90 1.68 0.41 -4.02
CA SER A 90 0.52 0.24 -3.15
C SER A 90 -0.66 -0.38 -3.90
N ASN A 91 -1.18 0.28 -4.93
CA ASN A 91 -2.37 -0.14 -5.65
C ASN A 91 -2.02 -0.65 -7.05
N PRO A 92 -2.11 -1.98 -7.30
CA PRO A 92 -1.78 -2.59 -8.60
C PRO A 92 -2.61 -2.07 -9.79
N ILE A 93 -3.72 -1.37 -9.51
CA ILE A 93 -4.64 -0.83 -10.51
C ILE A 93 -4.53 0.70 -10.57
N ALA A 94 -3.57 1.31 -9.86
CA ALA A 94 -3.30 2.73 -9.99
C ALA A 94 -2.84 3.01 -11.44
N GLY A 95 -3.48 3.99 -12.10
CA GLY A 95 -3.14 4.40 -13.46
C GLY A 95 -1.87 5.25 -13.58
N GLY A 96 -1.08 5.37 -12.52
CA GLY A 96 0.12 6.22 -12.41
C GLY A 96 0.48 6.53 -10.95
N GLY A 97 1.58 7.25 -10.71
CA GLY A 97 1.99 7.72 -9.37
C GLY A 97 2.73 6.69 -8.50
N GLU A 98 3.02 5.50 -9.04
CA GLU A 98 3.64 4.39 -8.30
C GLU A 98 4.65 3.64 -9.18
N GLY A 99 5.60 2.95 -8.54
CA GLY A 99 6.75 2.31 -9.17
C GLY A 99 6.44 1.02 -9.96
N TRP A 100 5.19 0.75 -10.30
CA TRP A 100 4.79 -0.50 -10.96
C TRP A 100 5.46 -0.73 -12.32
N GLN A 101 5.85 0.34 -13.02
CA GLN A 101 6.59 0.23 -14.28
C GLN A 101 7.95 -0.44 -14.12
N LEU A 102 8.54 -0.43 -12.92
CA LEU A 102 9.74 -1.18 -12.61
C LEU A 102 9.45 -2.68 -12.59
N ILE A 103 8.32 -3.07 -11.98
CA ILE A 103 7.89 -4.47 -11.88
C ILE A 103 7.46 -5.03 -13.24
N HIS A 104 6.80 -4.21 -14.08
CA HIS A 104 6.37 -4.64 -15.42
C HIS A 104 7.53 -4.98 -16.37
N LYS A 105 8.77 -4.59 -16.04
CA LYS A 105 9.98 -4.94 -16.81
C LYS A 105 10.57 -6.30 -16.41
N ILE A 106 10.10 -6.90 -15.32
CA ILE A 106 10.54 -8.21 -14.86
C ILE A 106 9.75 -9.28 -15.61
N ASP A 107 10.45 -10.33 -16.08
CA ASP A 107 9.79 -11.49 -16.69
C ASP A 107 8.85 -12.13 -15.65
N LYS A 108 7.63 -12.49 -16.05
CA LYS A 108 6.63 -13.07 -15.15
C LYS A 108 7.15 -14.27 -14.37
N LYS A 109 7.99 -15.10 -14.96
CA LYS A 109 8.57 -16.28 -14.28
C LYS A 109 9.54 -15.91 -13.16
N ASP A 110 10.10 -14.71 -13.19
CA ASP A 110 11.12 -14.21 -12.27
C ASP A 110 10.54 -13.23 -11.23
N ILE A 111 9.25 -12.88 -11.31
CA ILE A 111 8.67 -11.84 -10.44
C ILE A 111 8.82 -12.18 -8.96
N CYS A 112 8.50 -13.40 -8.55
CA CYS A 112 8.55 -13.78 -7.13
C CYS A 112 9.97 -14.04 -6.64
N SER A 113 10.88 -14.54 -7.49
CA SER A 113 12.29 -14.67 -7.12
C SER A 113 12.93 -13.29 -6.93
N VAL A 114 12.65 -12.33 -7.82
CA VAL A 114 13.11 -10.94 -7.66
C VAL A 114 12.46 -10.26 -6.45
N ALA A 115 11.18 -10.55 -6.16
CA ALA A 115 10.49 -10.02 -5.00
C ALA A 115 11.10 -10.50 -3.67
N GLN A 116 11.55 -11.75 -3.60
CA GLN A 116 12.14 -12.35 -2.40
C GLN A 116 13.63 -12.04 -2.25
N SER A 117 14.36 -11.87 -3.35
CA SER A 117 15.80 -11.61 -3.36
C SER A 117 16.15 -10.74 -4.57
N PRO A 118 15.97 -9.42 -4.45
CA PRO A 118 16.17 -8.51 -5.58
C PRO A 118 17.65 -8.43 -5.96
N ASP A 119 17.95 -8.73 -7.21
CA ASP A 119 19.22 -8.38 -7.84
C ASP A 119 19.12 -6.95 -8.41
N HIS A 120 19.62 -5.99 -7.64
CA HIS A 120 19.57 -4.57 -7.99
C HIS A 120 20.49 -4.19 -9.16
N GLU A 121 21.44 -5.04 -9.56
CA GLU A 121 22.23 -4.84 -10.78
C GLU A 121 21.41 -5.16 -12.03
N LYS A 122 20.51 -6.15 -11.91
CA LYS A 122 19.65 -6.59 -13.03
C LYS A 122 18.33 -5.83 -13.11
N TYR A 123 17.67 -5.58 -11.98
CA TYR A 123 16.36 -4.92 -11.92
C TYR A 123 16.32 -3.83 -10.86
N ALA A 124 15.97 -2.62 -11.27
CA ALA A 124 15.46 -1.63 -10.32
C ALA A 124 14.09 -2.07 -9.81
N VAL A 125 13.89 -2.03 -8.50
CA VAL A 125 12.60 -2.33 -7.84
C VAL A 125 12.24 -1.21 -6.86
N PRO A 126 10.95 -0.97 -6.60
CA PRO A 126 10.52 -0.04 -5.55
C PRO A 126 11.07 -0.48 -4.19
N SER A 127 11.52 0.48 -3.38
CA SER A 127 12.05 0.21 -2.03
C SER A 127 11.00 0.29 -0.93
N VAL A 128 9.82 0.84 -1.24
CA VAL A 128 8.73 1.04 -0.29
C VAL A 128 7.46 0.34 -0.79
N ILE A 129 6.78 -0.34 0.12
CA ILE A 129 5.48 -0.94 -0.15
C ILE A 129 4.47 -0.39 0.85
N HIS A 130 3.52 0.41 0.35
CA HIS A 130 2.37 0.84 1.15
C HIS A 130 1.23 -0.17 0.97
N PHE A 131 1.23 -1.23 1.79
CA PHE A 131 0.35 -2.38 1.65
C PHE A 131 -1.09 -2.17 2.17
N CYS A 132 -1.72 -1.05 1.81
CA CYS A 132 -3.10 -0.74 2.19
C CYS A 132 -4.12 -1.58 1.42
N GLN A 133 -3.77 -2.01 0.21
CA GLN A 133 -4.65 -2.77 -0.66
C GLN A 133 -4.66 -4.27 -0.33
N ARG A 134 -5.62 -4.97 -0.95
CA ARG A 134 -5.61 -6.43 -1.04
C ARG A 134 -4.97 -6.83 -2.36
N TYR A 135 -3.93 -7.65 -2.29
CA TYR A 135 -3.28 -8.26 -3.46
C TYR A 135 -3.85 -9.66 -3.66
N ASN A 136 -4.12 -10.08 -4.89
CA ASN A 136 -4.72 -11.38 -5.19
C ASN A 136 -4.33 -11.86 -6.59
N VAL A 137 -3.87 -13.11 -6.68
CA VAL A 137 -3.52 -13.80 -7.93
C VAL A 137 -3.83 -15.27 -7.76
N GLY A 138 -4.71 -15.80 -8.60
CA GLY A 138 -5.22 -17.16 -8.45
C GLY A 138 -5.80 -17.38 -7.05
N PRO A 139 -5.43 -18.48 -6.37
CA PRO A 139 -5.88 -18.74 -5.00
C PRO A 139 -5.20 -17.86 -3.96
N TRP A 140 -4.03 -17.29 -4.28
CA TRP A 140 -3.20 -16.53 -3.35
C TRP A 140 -3.73 -15.12 -3.13
N PHE A 141 -3.68 -14.67 -1.88
CA PHE A 141 -3.96 -13.28 -1.56
C PHE A 141 -3.07 -12.78 -0.43
N PHE A 142 -2.96 -11.45 -0.29
CA PHE A 142 -2.41 -10.82 0.89
C PHE A 142 -3.29 -9.65 1.30
N ALA A 143 -3.54 -9.50 2.60
CA ALA A 143 -4.21 -8.34 3.16
C ALA A 143 -3.74 -8.07 4.58
N LYS A 144 -3.41 -6.81 4.90
CA LYS A 144 -2.89 -6.41 6.22
C LYS A 144 -3.72 -6.91 7.41
N ARG A 145 -5.05 -6.87 7.29
CA ARG A 145 -6.00 -7.29 8.34
C ARG A 145 -6.17 -8.81 8.45
N ARG A 146 -5.44 -9.56 7.63
CA ARG A 146 -5.45 -11.03 7.61
C ARG A 146 -4.14 -11.61 8.15
N ILE A 147 -3.18 -10.77 8.54
CA ILE A 147 -2.00 -11.22 9.27
C ILE A 147 -2.42 -11.64 10.68
N PRO A 148 -2.07 -12.86 11.14
CA PRO A 148 -2.31 -13.27 12.52
C PRO A 148 -1.71 -12.28 13.51
N LYS A 149 -2.47 -11.92 14.55
CA LYS A 149 -2.04 -10.95 15.56
C LYS A 149 -0.85 -11.46 16.38
N ASP A 150 -0.70 -12.78 16.45
CA ASP A 150 0.30 -13.53 17.20
C ASP A 150 1.44 -14.09 16.32
N ILE A 151 1.58 -13.61 15.06
CA ILE A 151 2.63 -14.06 14.14
C ILE A 151 4.05 -13.91 14.72
N PHE A 152 4.25 -12.97 15.65
CA PHE A 152 5.49 -12.75 16.39
C PHE A 152 5.52 -13.44 17.76
N SER A 153 4.85 -14.59 17.90
CA SER A 153 4.96 -15.45 19.08
C SER A 153 5.89 -16.63 18.82
N CYS A 154 6.36 -17.29 19.88
CA CYS A 154 7.22 -18.47 19.73
C CYS A 154 6.48 -19.65 19.10
N ASP A 155 5.18 -19.81 19.38
CA ASP A 155 4.41 -20.98 18.95
C ASP A 155 3.74 -20.81 17.58
N SER A 156 3.48 -19.56 17.14
CA SER A 156 2.83 -19.32 15.84
C SER A 156 3.68 -19.87 14.69
N PRO A 157 3.12 -20.60 13.72
CA PRO A 157 3.84 -20.91 12.50
C PRO A 157 4.12 -19.66 11.65
N LEU A 158 4.97 -19.81 10.64
CA LEU A 158 5.24 -18.82 9.59
C LEU A 158 4.18 -18.89 8.48
N LEU A 159 4.14 -17.85 7.64
CA LEU A 159 3.29 -17.81 6.46
C LEU A 159 3.82 -18.77 5.38
N ARG A 160 2.90 -19.45 4.71
CA ARG A 160 3.20 -20.27 3.55
C ARG A 160 3.56 -19.38 2.38
N GLU A 161 4.72 -19.65 1.79
CA GLU A 161 5.17 -18.96 0.58
C GLU A 161 4.44 -19.46 -0.66
N PRO A 162 4.11 -18.56 -1.60
CA PRO A 162 3.59 -18.94 -2.91
C PRO A 162 4.64 -19.64 -3.76
N GLU A 163 4.19 -20.38 -4.76
CA GLU A 163 5.08 -20.85 -5.81
C GLU A 163 5.70 -19.65 -6.56
N LEU A 164 6.95 -19.80 -7.03
CA LEU A 164 7.67 -18.69 -7.68
C LEU A 164 7.05 -18.26 -9.02
N ASP A 165 6.23 -19.13 -9.63
CA ASP A 165 5.64 -18.96 -10.95
C ASP A 165 4.17 -18.52 -10.91
N ILE A 166 3.63 -18.06 -9.77
CA ILE A 166 2.21 -17.68 -9.66
C ILE A 166 1.76 -16.63 -10.69
N ALA A 167 2.66 -15.76 -11.15
CA ALA A 167 2.39 -14.76 -12.18
C ALA A 167 2.21 -15.34 -13.59
N VAL A 168 2.74 -16.56 -13.83
CA VAL A 168 2.59 -17.33 -15.06
C VAL A 168 1.41 -18.29 -14.95
N LYS A 169 1.28 -18.95 -13.79
CA LYS A 169 0.27 -19.99 -13.52
C LYS A 169 -1.16 -19.45 -13.47
N TYR A 170 -1.34 -18.18 -13.09
CA TYR A 170 -2.65 -17.58 -12.91
C TYR A 170 -2.75 -16.22 -13.60
N ASP A 171 -3.89 -16.00 -14.26
CA ASP A 171 -4.28 -14.77 -14.94
C ASP A 171 -5.61 -14.21 -14.42
N TYR A 172 -6.14 -14.80 -13.36
CA TYR A 172 -7.38 -14.42 -12.70
C TYR A 172 -7.13 -14.09 -11.22
N LYS A 173 -8.10 -13.40 -10.63
CA LYS A 173 -8.27 -13.28 -9.18
C LYS A 173 -9.56 -13.95 -8.77
N ILE A 174 -9.68 -14.31 -7.50
CA ILE A 174 -10.93 -14.82 -6.98
C ILE A 174 -11.58 -13.78 -6.06
N THR A 175 -12.84 -13.42 -6.34
CA THR A 175 -13.59 -12.40 -5.59
C THR A 175 -13.99 -12.91 -4.20
N PRO A 176 -14.44 -12.04 -3.27
CA PRO A 176 -14.98 -12.48 -1.99
C PRO A 176 -16.18 -13.41 -2.09
N GLU A 177 -16.87 -13.52 -3.23
CA GLU A 177 -18.11 -14.32 -3.36
C GLU A 177 -17.86 -15.73 -3.87
N GLY A 178 -16.73 -16.00 -4.51
CA GLY A 178 -16.54 -17.30 -5.19
C GLY A 178 -15.89 -17.15 -6.54
N ALA A 179 -16.26 -16.11 -7.26
CA ALA A 179 -16.07 -15.99 -8.70
C ALA A 179 -14.59 -15.80 -9.08
N LYS A 180 -14.18 -16.50 -10.13
CA LYS A 180 -12.92 -16.21 -10.83
C LYS A 180 -13.17 -15.05 -11.79
N VAL A 181 -12.35 -14.01 -11.70
CA VAL A 181 -12.42 -12.82 -12.55
C VAL A 181 -11.07 -12.63 -13.21
N GLN A 182 -11.06 -12.57 -14.54
CA GLN A 182 -9.86 -12.33 -15.31
C GLN A 182 -9.21 -11.01 -14.87
N SER A 183 -7.89 -11.03 -14.72
CA SER A 183 -7.09 -9.87 -14.35
C SER A 183 -6.21 -9.46 -15.52
N GLN A 184 -5.95 -8.16 -15.64
CA GLN A 184 -5.00 -7.65 -16.62
C GLN A 184 -3.59 -8.15 -16.28
N SER A 185 -2.78 -8.40 -17.31
CA SER A 185 -1.42 -8.91 -17.14
C SER A 185 -0.56 -8.05 -16.21
N SER A 186 -0.66 -6.71 -16.30
CA SER A 186 0.02 -5.76 -15.42
C SER A 186 -0.40 -5.93 -13.96
N VAL A 187 -1.71 -6.06 -13.70
CA VAL A 187 -2.27 -6.27 -12.35
C VAL A 187 -1.81 -7.60 -11.77
N VAL A 188 -1.72 -8.66 -12.60
CA VAL A 188 -1.18 -9.97 -12.20
C VAL A 188 0.28 -9.84 -11.79
N SER A 189 1.11 -9.20 -12.60
CA SER A 189 2.53 -8.98 -12.30
C SER A 189 2.71 -8.18 -10.99
N ALA A 190 2.02 -7.04 -10.87
CA ALA A 190 2.08 -6.18 -9.69
C ALA A 190 1.59 -6.88 -8.42
N SER A 191 0.46 -7.61 -8.51
CA SER A 191 -0.09 -8.34 -7.37
C SER A 191 0.78 -9.54 -6.99
N SER A 192 1.38 -10.24 -7.95
CA SER A 192 2.30 -11.35 -7.68
C SER A 192 3.55 -10.87 -6.95
N PHE A 193 4.15 -9.77 -7.43
CA PHE A 193 5.29 -9.14 -6.77
C PHE A 193 4.95 -8.80 -5.32
N ALA A 194 3.84 -8.08 -5.10
CA ALA A 194 3.40 -7.67 -3.77
C ALA A 194 3.13 -8.86 -2.83
N ILE A 195 2.44 -9.90 -3.30
CA ILE A 195 2.20 -11.12 -2.49
C ILE A 195 3.54 -11.75 -2.07
N CYS A 196 4.44 -11.95 -3.02
CA CYS A 196 5.71 -12.64 -2.79
C CYS A 196 6.63 -11.85 -1.83
N VAL A 197 6.79 -10.54 -2.02
CA VAL A 197 7.63 -9.70 -1.14
C VAL A 197 7.01 -9.52 0.25
N LEU A 198 5.69 -9.34 0.36
CA LEU A 198 5.05 -9.09 1.66
C LEU A 198 4.99 -10.34 2.53
N ILE A 199 4.74 -11.51 1.94
CA ILE A 199 4.81 -12.78 2.67
C ILE A 199 6.24 -13.04 3.15
N GLN A 200 7.24 -12.85 2.27
CA GLN A 200 8.65 -12.99 2.63
C GLN A 200 9.04 -12.04 3.76
N ALA A 201 8.70 -10.75 3.67
CA ALA A 201 9.06 -9.76 4.67
C ALA A 201 8.45 -10.06 6.05
N VAL A 202 7.20 -10.54 6.10
CA VAL A 202 6.58 -10.97 7.37
C VAL A 202 7.28 -12.21 7.91
N ASN A 203 7.59 -13.18 7.06
CA ASN A 203 8.33 -14.38 7.45
C ASN A 203 9.72 -14.06 7.99
N ASP A 204 10.48 -13.19 7.31
CA ASP A 204 11.83 -12.80 7.74
C ASP A 204 11.80 -12.10 9.11
N ALA A 205 10.83 -11.20 9.31
CA ALA A 205 10.65 -10.53 10.60
C ALA A 205 10.26 -11.51 11.71
N ALA A 206 9.32 -12.43 11.44
CA ALA A 206 8.88 -13.44 12.41
C ALA A 206 10.00 -14.43 12.72
N HIS A 207 10.72 -14.90 11.71
CA HIS A 207 11.89 -15.75 11.84
C HIS A 207 12.96 -15.07 12.70
N TYR A 208 13.32 -13.82 12.41
CA TYR A 208 14.29 -13.05 13.19
C TYR A 208 13.86 -12.91 14.65
N TYR A 209 12.59 -12.57 14.91
CA TYR A 209 12.06 -12.50 16.27
C TYR A 209 12.24 -13.84 16.99
N LYS A 210 11.81 -14.94 16.37
CA LYS A 210 11.86 -16.28 16.96
C LYS A 210 13.29 -16.73 17.28
N GLN A 211 14.22 -16.54 16.35
CA GLN A 211 15.64 -16.86 16.54
C GLN A 211 16.28 -16.08 17.69
N THR A 212 15.79 -14.86 17.97
CA THR A 212 16.41 -13.97 18.96
C THR A 212 15.68 -13.93 20.31
N LYS A 213 14.42 -14.39 20.37
CA LYS A 213 13.56 -14.25 21.57
C LYS A 213 12.97 -15.56 22.08
N CYS A 214 13.01 -16.65 21.33
CA CYS A 214 12.40 -17.91 21.70
C CYS A 214 13.45 -18.98 21.99
N ASP A 215 13.23 -19.76 23.04
CA ASP A 215 14.05 -20.93 23.33
C ASP A 215 13.96 -21.93 22.16
N GLY A 216 15.11 -22.43 21.72
CA GLY A 216 15.20 -23.35 20.59
C GLY A 216 14.80 -22.75 19.23
N GLY A 217 14.66 -21.43 19.12
CA GLY A 217 14.33 -20.75 17.87
C GLY A 217 12.84 -20.75 17.50
N GLY A 218 11.95 -21.22 18.40
CA GLY A 218 10.50 -21.22 18.19
C GLY A 218 10.00 -22.07 17.00
N ASN A 219 8.70 -22.00 16.71
CA ASN A 219 8.06 -22.68 15.59
C ASN A 219 8.46 -22.03 14.25
N GLN A 220 9.09 -22.82 13.36
CA GLN A 220 9.58 -22.40 12.05
C GLN A 220 8.76 -22.95 10.88
N ASP A 221 7.69 -23.69 11.14
CA ASP A 221 6.88 -24.33 10.12
C ASP A 221 6.10 -23.30 9.31
N LYS A 222 6.14 -23.39 7.97
CA LYS A 222 5.42 -22.48 7.05
C LYS A 222 4.02 -22.99 6.72
N THR A 223 3.11 -22.97 7.69
CA THR A 223 1.79 -23.60 7.56
C THR A 223 0.62 -22.62 7.48
N ILE A 224 0.80 -21.34 7.82
CA ILE A 224 -0.28 -20.34 7.75
C ILE A 224 -0.54 -20.00 6.29
N VAL A 225 -1.72 -20.34 5.78
CA VAL A 225 -2.04 -20.13 4.37
C VAL A 225 -2.76 -18.79 4.20
N PHE A 226 -2.40 -18.04 3.16
CA PHE A 226 -3.24 -16.95 2.64
C PHE A 226 -3.78 -17.34 1.28
N VAL A 227 -4.66 -18.34 1.28
CA VAL A 227 -5.43 -18.69 0.10
C VAL A 227 -6.91 -18.53 0.39
N LYS A 228 -7.70 -18.38 -0.66
CA LYS A 228 -9.11 -18.05 -0.53
C LYS A 228 -9.93 -19.02 0.36
N THR A 229 -9.52 -20.26 0.58
CA THR A 229 -10.19 -21.16 1.54
C THR A 229 -10.34 -20.52 2.92
N ASP A 230 -9.42 -19.63 3.29
CA ASP A 230 -9.34 -19.03 4.62
C ASP A 230 -10.18 -17.74 4.75
N LEU A 231 -10.75 -17.24 3.64
CA LEU A 231 -11.61 -16.05 3.64
C LEU A 231 -13.04 -16.32 4.14
N PHE A 232 -13.49 -17.58 4.07
CA PHE A 232 -14.83 -18.03 4.46
C PHE A 232 -14.86 -18.89 5.70
N ASP A 233 -13.71 -19.05 6.38
CA ASP A 233 -13.74 -19.71 7.67
C ASP A 233 -14.43 -18.79 8.68
N ASP A 234 -15.64 -19.19 9.10
CA ASP A 234 -16.48 -18.47 10.04
C ASP A 234 -15.77 -18.26 11.39
N GLU A 235 -14.77 -19.08 11.72
CA GLU A 235 -13.93 -18.91 12.90
C GLU A 235 -12.98 -17.71 12.80
N TRP A 236 -12.36 -17.50 11.63
CA TRP A 236 -11.41 -16.41 11.42
C TRP A 236 -12.10 -15.03 11.46
N ASN A 237 -13.29 -14.90 10.87
CA ASN A 237 -14.05 -13.65 10.90
C ASN A 237 -14.55 -13.27 12.31
N LYS A 238 -14.67 -14.23 13.24
CA LYS A 238 -15.00 -13.98 14.66
C LYS A 238 -13.80 -13.43 15.45
N ASN A 239 -12.58 -13.88 15.14
CA ASN A 239 -11.36 -13.48 15.86
C ASN A 239 -10.77 -12.13 15.40
N VAL A 240 -11.06 -11.68 14.18
CA VAL A 240 -10.61 -10.37 13.64
C VAL A 240 -11.51 -9.20 14.09
N ARG A 241 -12.74 -9.46 14.55
CA ARG A 241 -13.69 -8.44 15.04
C ARG A 241 -13.62 -8.16 16.55
N LYS A 242 -12.72 -8.84 17.27
CA LYS A 242 -12.31 -8.47 18.63
C LYS A 242 -11.01 -7.68 18.58
#